data_AF-A0A958SGU7-F1
#
_entry.id   AF-A0A958SGU7-F1
#
_cell.length_a   1.000
_cell.length_b   1.000
_cell.length_c   1.000
_cell.angle_alpha   90.00
_cell.angle_beta   90.00
_cell.angle_gamma   90.00
#
_symmetry.space_group_name_H-M   'P 1'
#
loop_
_entity.id
_entity.type
_entity.pdbx_description
1 polymer ?
#
loop_
_entity_poly.entity_id
_entity_poly.type
_entity_poly.pdbx_seq_one_letter_code
_entity_poly.pdbx_strand_id
1 'polypeptide(L)'
;MRFRCLLGLSLLFTGAWALGSADPYAVGNRVHPPVFDKSERFLTEIQPLLGGRCLACHGCTDSPCQLKLGSYDELKRGGHMELAYSRTRVGRMEAGATRMQDAGSLAEWRTKSFFPVVSDKPGADKAANLQASILYQFLQQGRE
;
A
#
# COMPACT_ATOMS: atom_id res chain seq x y z
N MET A 1 29.92 -63.79 27.72
CA MET A 1 28.94 -62.95 27.01
C MET A 1 29.61 -61.66 26.59
N ARG A 2 29.60 -61.33 25.29
CA ARG A 2 30.28 -60.17 24.70
C ARG A 2 29.34 -58.95 24.72
N PHE A 3 29.66 -57.90 25.46
CA PHE A 3 28.97 -56.60 25.40
C PHE A 3 29.62 -55.74 24.30
N ARG A 4 28.92 -55.57 23.17
CA ARG A 4 29.23 -54.56 22.15
C ARG A 4 28.35 -53.35 22.42
N CYS A 5 28.91 -52.33 23.08
CA CYS A 5 28.30 -51.00 23.15
C CYS A 5 28.36 -50.36 21.76
N LEU A 6 27.22 -50.25 21.10
CA LEU A 6 27.04 -49.52 19.85
C LEU A 6 27.09 -48.02 20.13
N LEU A 7 27.98 -47.31 19.41
CA LEU A 7 28.00 -45.85 19.36
C LEU A 7 26.63 -45.34 18.87
N GLY A 8 25.98 -44.53 19.70
CA GLY A 8 24.79 -43.78 19.32
C GLY A 8 25.16 -42.71 18.30
N LEU A 9 24.61 -42.83 17.10
CA LEU A 9 24.71 -41.87 16.02
C LEU A 9 23.78 -40.69 16.36
N SER A 10 24.34 -39.62 16.93
CA SER A 10 23.66 -38.35 17.16
C SER A 10 23.38 -37.66 15.82
N LEU A 11 22.22 -37.94 15.22
CA LEU A 11 21.69 -37.17 14.10
C LEU A 11 21.32 -35.77 14.62
N LEU A 12 22.25 -34.82 14.50
CA LEU A 12 21.96 -33.40 14.61
C LEU A 12 21.06 -33.02 13.43
N PHE A 13 19.76 -32.89 13.70
CA PHE A 13 18.82 -32.21 12.81
C PHE A 13 19.25 -30.75 12.67
N THR A 14 20.11 -30.46 11.71
CA THR A 14 20.32 -29.10 11.20
C THR A 14 19.09 -28.71 10.39
N GLY A 15 17.98 -28.45 11.10
CA GLY A 15 16.84 -27.77 10.52
C GLY A 15 17.23 -26.34 10.21
N ALA A 16 17.76 -26.11 9.01
CA ALA A 16 17.88 -24.78 8.45
C ALA A 16 16.46 -24.28 8.17
N TRP A 17 15.85 -23.66 9.18
CA TRP A 17 14.74 -22.76 8.96
C TRP A 17 15.31 -21.57 8.21
N ALA A 18 15.33 -21.68 6.88
CA ALA A 18 15.33 -20.50 6.04
C ALA A 18 14.04 -19.76 6.38
N LEU A 19 14.09 -18.89 7.40
CA LEU A 19 13.19 -17.76 7.48
C LEU A 19 13.48 -16.94 6.23
N GLY A 20 12.84 -17.30 5.12
CA GLY A 20 12.62 -16.37 4.03
C GLY A 20 12.00 -15.16 4.69
N SER A 21 12.74 -14.05 4.71
CA SER A 21 12.26 -12.80 5.27
C SER A 21 10.90 -12.56 4.64
N ALA A 22 9.84 -12.62 5.44
CA ALA A 22 8.51 -12.23 5.00
C ALA A 22 8.58 -10.73 4.80
N ASP A 23 9.14 -10.30 3.66
CA ASP A 23 9.22 -8.91 3.30
C ASP A 23 7.76 -8.46 3.15
N PRO A 24 7.27 -7.60 4.05
CA PRO A 24 5.89 -7.13 3.98
C PRO A 24 5.64 -6.32 2.70
N TYR A 25 6.71 -5.95 1.97
CA TYR A 25 6.69 -5.24 0.70
C TYR A 25 6.85 -6.14 -0.53
N ALA A 26 7.03 -7.45 -0.37
CA ALA A 26 7.06 -8.39 -1.49
C ALA A 26 5.71 -8.46 -2.20
N VAL A 27 5.78 -8.65 -3.53
CA VAL A 27 4.62 -8.78 -4.41
C VAL A 27 3.73 -9.92 -3.90
N GLY A 28 2.44 -9.64 -3.63
CA GLY A 28 1.47 -10.63 -3.15
C GLY A 28 1.32 -10.76 -1.63
N ASN A 29 2.17 -10.11 -0.82
CA ASN A 29 2.07 -10.16 0.65
C ASN A 29 1.03 -9.20 1.27
N ARG A 30 0.29 -8.41 0.48
CA ARG A 30 -0.80 -7.54 0.96
C ARG A 30 -2.14 -7.84 0.31
N VAL A 31 -3.09 -8.22 1.17
CA VAL A 31 -4.55 -8.30 1.03
C VAL A 31 -5.11 -7.96 -0.36
N HIS A 32 -5.78 -8.93 -0.98
CA HIS A 32 -6.56 -8.76 -2.20
C HIS A 32 -7.75 -7.78 -1.99
N PRO A 33 -7.80 -6.62 -2.67
CA PRO A 33 -8.99 -5.77 -2.74
C PRO A 33 -9.81 -6.05 -4.02
N PRO A 34 -11.09 -5.60 -4.09
CA PRO A 34 -11.99 -5.86 -5.21
C PRO A 34 -11.49 -5.23 -6.51
N VAL A 35 -11.82 -5.89 -7.61
CA VAL A 35 -11.11 -5.86 -8.89
C VAL A 35 -11.39 -4.58 -9.70
N PHE A 36 -10.37 -3.74 -9.87
CA PHE A 36 -10.16 -2.99 -11.11
C PHE A 36 -8.70 -3.15 -11.57
N ASP A 37 -8.52 -3.81 -12.71
CA ASP A 37 -7.30 -3.93 -13.52
C ASP A 37 -5.95 -3.67 -12.82
N LYS A 38 -5.34 -4.76 -12.33
CA LYS A 38 -3.98 -4.75 -11.78
C LYS A 38 -3.02 -4.88 -12.95
N SER A 39 -2.43 -3.77 -13.42
CA SER A 39 -1.26 -3.91 -14.30
C SER A 39 -0.17 -4.68 -13.53
N GLU A 40 0.39 -5.73 -14.14
CA GLU A 40 1.47 -6.53 -13.57
C GLU A 40 2.60 -5.63 -13.04
N ARG A 41 2.90 -4.58 -13.82
CA ARG A 41 3.84 -3.53 -13.50
C ARG A 41 3.57 -2.80 -12.18
N PHE A 42 2.31 -2.50 -11.85
CA PHE A 42 2.02 -1.86 -10.57
C PHE A 42 2.42 -2.77 -9.41
N LEU A 43 2.09 -4.05 -9.49
CA LEU A 43 2.38 -5.02 -8.43
C LEU A 43 3.88 -5.30 -8.31
N THR A 44 4.58 -5.43 -9.43
CA THR A 44 5.99 -5.86 -9.44
C THR A 44 7.00 -4.71 -9.32
N GLU A 45 6.67 -3.51 -9.83
CA GLU A 45 7.60 -2.37 -9.82
C GLU A 45 7.15 -1.26 -8.86
N ILE A 46 5.87 -0.88 -8.87
CA ILE A 46 5.41 0.35 -8.20
C ILE A 46 5.08 0.10 -6.73
N GLN A 47 4.36 -0.97 -6.42
CA GLN A 47 3.90 -1.30 -5.07
C GLN A 47 5.08 -1.54 -4.10
N PRO A 48 6.19 -2.21 -4.47
CA PRO A 48 7.34 -2.33 -3.58
C PRO A 48 7.98 -0.98 -3.25
N LEU A 49 8.04 -0.06 -4.22
CA LEU A 49 8.58 1.30 -4.02
C LEU A 49 7.71 2.12 -3.05
N LEU A 50 6.39 2.14 -3.27
CA LEU A 50 5.44 2.81 -2.37
C LEU A 50 5.44 2.16 -0.99
N GLY A 51 5.57 0.84 -0.97
CA GLY A 51 5.76 0.04 0.22
C GLY A 51 6.91 0.55 1.09
N GLY A 52 8.13 0.51 0.57
CA GLY A 52 9.33 0.81 1.35
C GLY A 52 9.47 2.27 1.82
N ARG A 53 8.69 3.21 1.24
CA ARG A 53 8.87 4.65 1.50
C ARG A 53 7.63 5.38 2.00
N CYS A 54 6.45 5.00 1.51
CA CYS A 54 5.24 5.79 1.70
C CYS A 54 4.26 5.10 2.66
N LEU A 55 4.23 3.78 2.69
CA LEU A 55 3.19 3.04 3.39
C LEU A 55 3.25 3.16 4.91
N ALA A 56 4.42 3.43 5.49
CA ALA A 56 4.54 3.69 6.93
C ALA A 56 3.62 4.83 7.40
N CYS A 57 3.40 5.84 6.53
CA CYS A 57 2.51 6.96 6.82
C CYS A 57 1.16 6.86 6.06
N HIS A 58 1.15 6.23 4.89
CA HIS A 58 0.01 6.14 3.97
C HIS A 58 -0.64 4.74 3.87
N GLY A 59 -0.51 3.92 4.92
CA GLY A 59 -1.01 2.53 4.93
C GLY A 59 -2.35 2.29 5.60
N CYS A 60 -2.86 3.26 6.38
CA CYS A 60 -4.01 3.04 7.26
C CYS A 60 -5.13 4.07 7.00
N THR A 61 -6.26 3.91 7.69
CA THR A 61 -7.36 4.89 7.69
C THR A 61 -6.97 6.22 8.35
N ASP A 62 -5.93 6.20 9.19
CA ASP A 62 -5.42 7.39 9.89
C ASP A 62 -4.37 8.16 9.08
N SER A 63 -4.14 7.74 7.83
CA SER A 63 -3.18 8.37 6.96
C SER A 63 -3.54 9.84 6.69
N PRO A 64 -2.54 10.74 6.58
CA PRO A 64 -2.79 12.15 6.27
C PRO A 64 -3.65 12.30 5.01
N CYS A 65 -4.63 13.20 5.09
CA CYS A 65 -5.61 13.43 4.02
C CYS A 65 -6.34 12.15 3.57
N GLN A 66 -6.51 11.15 4.45
CA GLN A 66 -7.06 9.83 4.13
C GLN A 66 -6.40 9.12 2.92
N LEU A 67 -5.21 9.57 2.48
CA LEU A 67 -4.54 9.07 1.30
C LEU A 67 -3.89 7.72 1.61
N LYS A 68 -4.30 6.68 0.89
CA LYS A 68 -3.77 5.32 1.02
C LYS A 68 -3.04 4.91 -0.25
N LEU A 69 -1.87 4.28 -0.09
CA LEU A 69 -0.97 3.91 -1.18
C LEU A 69 -0.66 2.40 -1.21
N GLY A 70 -1.47 1.59 -0.52
CA GLY A 70 -1.26 0.15 -0.38
C GLY A 70 -1.69 -0.66 -1.60
N SER A 71 -2.62 -0.15 -2.39
CA SER A 71 -3.10 -0.80 -3.61
C SER A 71 -3.31 0.19 -4.76
N TYR A 72 -3.50 -0.35 -5.97
CA TYR A 72 -3.80 0.44 -7.16
C TYR A 72 -5.11 1.22 -7.01
N ASP A 73 -6.13 0.60 -6.43
CA ASP A 73 -7.44 1.24 -6.21
C ASP A 73 -7.37 2.34 -5.16
N GLU A 74 -6.60 2.11 -4.09
CA GLU A 74 -6.35 3.12 -3.07
C GLU A 74 -5.61 4.34 -3.65
N LEU A 75 -4.62 4.09 -4.52
CA LEU A 75 -3.91 5.15 -5.24
C LEU A 75 -4.83 5.96 -6.16
N LYS A 76 -5.69 5.30 -6.94
CA LYS A 76 -6.64 5.98 -7.84
C LYS A 76 -7.76 6.70 -7.09
N ARG A 77 -8.21 6.17 -5.95
CA ARG A 77 -9.17 6.86 -5.06
C ARG A 77 -8.67 8.26 -4.73
N GLY A 78 -7.39 8.36 -4.38
CA GLY A 78 -6.72 9.62 -4.04
C GLY A 78 -6.90 10.02 -2.58
N GLY A 79 -6.92 11.32 -2.32
CA GLY A 79 -6.96 11.89 -0.97
C GLY A 79 -8.25 12.66 -0.69
N HIS A 80 -8.50 12.94 0.58
CA HIS A 80 -9.60 13.76 1.08
C HIS A 80 -9.07 14.74 2.12
N MET A 81 -9.45 16.02 2.05
CA MET A 81 -8.88 17.05 2.93
C MET A 81 -9.32 16.90 4.39
N GLU A 82 -10.50 16.31 4.62
CA GLU A 82 -10.99 16.09 5.98
C GLU A 82 -10.25 14.94 6.66
N LEU A 83 -9.72 15.24 7.84
CA LEU A 83 -9.03 14.27 8.67
C LEU A 83 -10.04 13.28 9.26
N ALA A 84 -9.85 11.99 8.99
CA ALA A 84 -10.63 10.93 9.63
C ALA A 84 -10.46 10.91 11.17
N TYR A 85 -9.30 11.38 11.65
CA TYR A 85 -8.94 11.43 13.06
C TYR A 85 -8.15 12.71 13.39
N SER A 86 -8.57 13.44 14.42
CA SER A 86 -7.85 14.60 14.96
C SER A 86 -7.28 14.27 16.33
N ARG A 87 -5.94 14.33 16.47
CA ARG A 87 -5.23 14.06 17.74
C ARG A 87 -5.41 15.20 18.76
N THR A 88 -5.84 16.38 18.32
CA THR A 88 -5.97 17.59 19.15
C THR A 88 -7.41 17.91 19.54
N ARG A 89 -8.41 17.24 18.96
CA ARG A 89 -9.82 17.40 19.32
C ARG A 89 -10.36 16.11 19.93
N VAL A 90 -10.52 16.10 21.26
CA VAL A 90 -11.33 15.09 21.95
C VAL A 90 -12.79 15.41 21.65
N GLY A 91 -13.31 14.83 20.58
CA GLY A 91 -14.70 15.06 20.17
C GLY A 91 -14.87 15.16 18.66
N ARG A 92 -15.57 14.15 18.17
CA ARG A 92 -16.23 14.04 16.87
C ARG A 92 -15.33 13.83 15.64
N MET A 93 -15.41 12.60 15.16
CA MET A 93 -15.42 12.24 13.75
C MET A 93 -16.65 12.90 13.10
N GLU A 94 -16.50 14.03 12.40
CA GLU A 94 -17.66 14.63 11.69
C GLU A 94 -17.98 13.90 10.38
N ALA A 95 -16.97 13.40 9.66
CA ALA A 95 -17.19 12.62 8.43
C ALA A 95 -17.02 11.10 8.53
N GLY A 96 -16.44 10.57 9.62
CA GLY A 96 -16.07 9.15 9.70
C GLY A 96 -14.94 8.77 8.73
N ALA A 97 -14.17 7.73 9.05
CA ALA A 97 -13.16 7.21 8.12
C ALA A 97 -13.85 6.54 6.93
N THR A 98 -13.57 6.99 5.70
CA THR A 98 -14.16 6.38 4.50
C THR A 98 -13.36 5.15 4.09
N ARG A 99 -14.04 4.01 3.97
CA ARG A 99 -13.47 2.68 3.66
C ARG A 99 -13.57 2.39 2.17
N MET A 100 -12.67 1.56 1.63
CA MET A 100 -12.67 1.24 0.19
C MET A 100 -13.98 0.63 -0.34
N GLN A 101 -14.82 0.06 0.53
CA GLN A 101 -16.13 -0.48 0.15
C GLN A 101 -17.24 0.58 0.04
N ASP A 102 -16.99 1.82 0.47
CA ASP A 102 -18.01 2.87 0.51
C ASP A 102 -18.30 3.50 -0.88
N ALA A 103 -17.49 3.16 -1.89
CA ALA A 103 -17.71 3.51 -3.29
C ALA A 103 -17.10 2.45 -4.22
N GLY A 104 -17.83 2.10 -5.28
CA GLY A 104 -17.45 1.09 -6.26
C GLY A 104 -16.81 1.66 -7.52
N SER A 105 -16.75 2.98 -7.68
CA SER A 105 -16.19 3.63 -8.88
C SER A 105 -15.43 4.92 -8.56
N LEU A 106 -14.52 5.33 -9.46
CA LEU A 106 -13.81 6.61 -9.29
C LEU A 106 -14.78 7.80 -9.28
N ALA A 107 -15.84 7.75 -10.09
CA ALA A 107 -16.85 8.81 -10.11
C ALA A 107 -17.52 8.97 -8.73
N GLU A 108 -17.89 7.88 -8.07
CA GLU A 108 -18.43 7.91 -6.70
C GLU A 108 -17.42 8.44 -5.68
N TRP A 109 -16.12 8.18 -5.87
CA TRP A 109 -15.10 8.78 -5.03
C TRP A 109 -15.05 10.30 -5.19
N ARG A 110 -15.18 10.81 -6.41
CA ARG A 110 -15.22 12.26 -6.67
C ARG A 110 -16.46 12.92 -6.05
N THR A 111 -17.63 12.27 -6.01
CA THR A 111 -18.83 12.82 -5.34
C THR A 111 -18.68 12.89 -3.82
N LYS A 112 -17.81 12.06 -3.24
CA LYS A 112 -17.41 12.10 -1.83
C LYS A 112 -16.22 13.03 -1.58
N SER A 113 -15.94 13.97 -2.48
CA SER A 113 -14.87 14.97 -2.36
C SER A 113 -13.44 14.39 -2.28
N PHE A 114 -13.22 13.12 -2.68
CA PHE A 114 -11.87 12.60 -2.85
C PHE A 114 -11.25 13.16 -4.13
N PHE A 115 -10.11 13.82 -4.03
CA PHE A 115 -9.38 14.38 -5.15
C PHE A 115 -8.31 13.42 -5.68
N PRO A 116 -8.06 13.40 -7.00
CA PRO A 116 -7.04 12.55 -7.60
C PRO A 116 -5.63 13.02 -7.20
N VAL A 117 -4.74 12.06 -6.92
CA VAL A 117 -3.30 12.31 -6.71
C VAL A 117 -2.44 11.86 -7.90
N VAL A 118 -3.03 11.00 -8.73
CA VAL A 118 -2.54 10.57 -10.05
C VAL A 118 -3.63 10.87 -11.08
N SER A 119 -3.26 11.00 -12.36
CA SER A 119 -4.24 11.32 -13.41
C SER A 119 -5.35 10.26 -13.49
N ASP A 120 -6.61 10.70 -13.43
CA ASP A 120 -7.80 9.83 -13.61
C ASP A 120 -7.92 9.32 -15.05
N LYS A 121 -7.36 10.07 -16.00
CA LYS A 121 -7.33 9.73 -17.42
C LYS A 121 -5.88 9.70 -17.85
N PRO A 122 -5.17 8.57 -17.67
CA PRO A 122 -3.88 8.39 -18.31
C PRO A 122 -4.09 8.42 -19.82
N GLY A 123 -4.00 9.61 -20.42
CA GLY A 123 -4.09 9.80 -21.87
C GLY A 123 -2.82 9.34 -22.58
N ALA A 124 -2.81 9.42 -23.91
CA ALA A 124 -1.63 9.05 -24.71
C ALA A 124 -0.40 9.95 -24.43
N ASP A 125 -0.63 11.20 -24.00
CA ASP A 125 0.45 12.12 -23.65
C ASP A 125 0.93 11.93 -22.20
N LYS A 126 2.14 11.38 -22.08
CA LYS A 126 2.83 11.17 -20.81
C LYS A 126 3.09 12.50 -20.07
N ALA A 127 3.39 13.59 -20.77
CA ALA A 127 3.73 14.85 -20.13
C ALA A 127 2.52 15.45 -19.41
N ALA A 128 1.37 15.50 -20.10
CA ALA A 128 0.10 15.92 -19.49
C ALA A 128 -0.29 15.07 -18.28
N ASN A 129 -0.11 13.75 -18.36
CA ASN A 129 -0.42 12.84 -17.23
C ASN A 129 0.43 13.13 -15.99
N LEU A 130 1.72 13.42 -16.18
CA LEU A 130 2.62 13.75 -15.08
C LEU A 130 2.29 15.13 -14.48
N GLN A 131 1.97 16.11 -15.31
CA GLN A 131 1.57 17.45 -14.87
C GLN A 131 0.29 17.43 -14.04
N ALA A 132 -0.65 16.54 -14.37
CA ALA A 132 -1.90 16.33 -13.62
C ALA A 132 -1.74 15.50 -12.34
N SER A 133 -0.53 15.02 -12.02
CA SER A 133 -0.28 14.22 -10.81
C SER A 133 0.37 15.04 -9.72
N ILE A 134 -0.38 15.29 -8.63
CA ILE A 134 0.16 15.90 -7.41
C ILE A 134 1.29 15.04 -6.83
N LEU A 135 1.16 13.71 -6.88
CA LEU A 135 2.21 12.80 -6.43
C LEU A 135 3.52 13.01 -7.22
N TYR A 136 3.45 13.16 -8.54
CA TYR A 136 4.62 13.46 -9.36
C TYR A 136 5.24 14.82 -8.99
N GLN A 137 4.42 15.85 -8.82
CA GLN A 137 4.90 17.18 -8.42
C GLN A 137 5.64 17.13 -7.06
N PHE A 138 5.08 16.41 -6.08
CA PHE A 138 5.74 16.20 -4.78
C PHE A 138 7.09 15.48 -4.91
N LEU A 139 7.15 14.42 -5.73
CA LEU A 139 8.39 13.70 -5.98
C LEU A 139 9.44 14.58 -6.65
N GLN A 140 9.05 15.48 -7.54
CA GLN A 140 9.98 16.40 -8.20
C GLN A 140 10.54 17.44 -7.24
N GLN A 141 9.71 17.99 -6.35
CA GLN A 141 10.14 18.92 -5.31
C GLN A 141 11.13 18.26 -4.33
N GLY A 142 10.95 16.98 -3.99
CA GLY A 142 11.85 16.26 -3.09
C GLY A 142 13.20 15.86 -3.69
N ARG A 143 13.48 16.23 -4.95
CA ARG A 143 14.79 16.00 -5.61
C ARG A 143 15.71 17.21 -5.56
N GLU A 144 15.18 18.35 -5.16
CA GLU A 144 15.91 19.61 -4.90
C GLU A 144 16.41 19.63 -3.46
#